data_AF-A0A3D4YFV2-F1
#
_entry.id   AF-A0A3D4YFV2-F1
#
_cell.length_a   1.000
_cell.length_b   1.000
_cell.length_c   1.000
_cell.angle_alpha   90.00
_cell.angle_beta   90.00
_cell.angle_gamma   90.00
#
_symmetry.space_group_name_H-M   'P 1'
#
loop_
_entity.id
_entity.type
_entity.pdbx_description
1 polymer ?
#
loop_
_entity_poly.entity_id
_entity_poly.type
_entity_poly.pdbx_seq_one_letter_code
_entity_poly.pdbx_strand_id
1 'polypeptide(L)'
;LGDSLSLGIAWFLENYSHKNPDSRFSFGYARFSVLGALINSFILFAGAILILSKSIPRIFHPEAVDPQGMLLLAILGIAVNGLAVLRLKKGLSLNEKVVSWHLLEDVFGWVVILITSIVLMYVNIPVIDPILSIALTLYVLFNVIKNVKSILSVLLEGVPDNISVQDIESKITSVPGVMAIHHTHIWSLEGEKNLLSTHIVISEKADHQEIILLKRQIRALLMRNGIAHVTIETDFESEDCGSRSCE
;
A
#
# COMPACT_ATOMS: atom_id res chain seq x y z
N LEU A 1 -20.05 10.09 10.68
CA LEU A 1 -20.84 8.86 10.43
C LEU A 1 -20.27 8.04 9.29
N GLY A 2 -20.05 8.61 8.10
CA GLY A 2 -19.37 7.92 6.98
C GLY A 2 -17.94 7.48 7.33
N ASP A 3 -17.13 8.36 7.92
CA ASP A 3 -15.73 8.07 8.25
C ASP A 3 -15.59 6.93 9.28
N SER A 4 -16.41 6.94 10.34
CA SER A 4 -16.38 5.89 11.37
C SER A 4 -16.80 4.51 10.84
N LEU A 5 -17.78 4.46 9.93
CA LEU A 5 -18.19 3.22 9.27
C LEU A 5 -17.11 2.72 8.31
N SER A 6 -16.48 3.63 7.56
CA SER A 6 -15.39 3.30 6.63
C SER A 6 -14.18 2.70 7.33
N LEU A 7 -13.77 3.30 8.44
CA LEU A 7 -12.68 2.82 9.28
C LEU A 7 -13.03 1.49 9.94
N GLY A 8 -14.28 1.31 10.36
CA GLY A 8 -14.76 0.03 10.89
C GLY A 8 -14.71 -1.10 9.86
N ILE A 9 -15.11 -0.83 8.62
CA ILE A 9 -15.05 -1.82 7.52
C ILE A 9 -13.60 -2.14 7.15
N ALA A 10 -12.76 -1.11 6.98
CA ALA A 10 -11.34 -1.31 6.68
C ALA A 10 -10.64 -2.12 7.78
N TRP A 11 -10.90 -1.81 9.05
CA TRP A 11 -10.37 -2.55 10.18
C TRP A 11 -10.89 -3.99 10.25
N PHE A 12 -12.17 -4.22 9.98
CA PHE A 12 -12.73 -5.56 9.94
C PHE A 12 -12.05 -6.41 8.84
N LEU A 13 -11.88 -5.85 7.65
CA LEU A 13 -11.26 -6.52 6.52
C LEU A 13 -9.76 -6.77 6.75
N GLU A 14 -9.07 -5.82 7.37
CA GLU A 14 -7.69 -5.99 7.83
C GLU A 14 -7.57 -7.16 8.80
N ASN A 15 -8.40 -7.20 9.84
CA ASN A 15 -8.37 -8.31 10.80
C ASN A 15 -8.76 -9.65 10.14
N TYR A 16 -9.69 -9.62 9.20
CA TYR A 16 -10.08 -10.81 8.43
C TYR A 16 -8.96 -11.32 7.53
N SER A 17 -8.06 -10.45 7.08
CA SER A 17 -6.93 -10.80 6.21
C SER A 17 -5.90 -11.72 6.87
N HIS A 18 -5.78 -11.66 8.20
CA HIS A 18 -4.86 -12.48 8.98
C HIS A 18 -5.30 -13.94 9.15
N LYS A 19 -6.45 -14.31 8.61
CA LYS A 19 -6.96 -15.68 8.68
C LYS A 19 -6.07 -16.64 7.87
N ASN A 20 -5.78 -17.80 8.44
CA ASN A 20 -4.98 -18.84 7.78
C ASN A 20 -5.65 -19.36 6.49
N PRO A 21 -4.87 -19.89 5.54
CA PRO A 21 -5.38 -20.54 4.34
C PRO A 21 -6.34 -21.69 4.64
N ASP A 22 -7.32 -21.88 3.76
CA ASP A 22 -8.27 -22.99 3.77
C ASP A 22 -8.52 -23.51 2.35
N SER A 23 -9.42 -24.50 2.20
CA SER A 23 -9.73 -25.10 0.89
C SER A 23 -10.43 -24.14 -0.08
N ARG A 24 -10.96 -23.01 0.39
CA ARG A 24 -11.60 -21.98 -0.44
C ARG A 24 -10.61 -20.89 -0.85
N PHE A 25 -9.71 -20.50 0.05
CA PHE A 25 -8.64 -19.53 -0.21
C PHE A 25 -7.28 -20.17 0.11
N SER A 26 -6.69 -20.83 -0.89
CA SER A 26 -5.45 -21.60 -0.76
C SER A 26 -4.22 -20.76 -0.43
N PHE A 27 -4.21 -19.48 -0.86
CA PHE A 27 -3.17 -18.51 -0.49
C PHE A 27 -3.49 -17.73 0.79
N GLY A 28 -4.62 -18.02 1.45
CA GLY A 28 -5.10 -17.28 2.61
C GLY A 28 -5.88 -16.03 2.25
N TYR A 29 -6.14 -15.21 3.28
CA TYR A 29 -7.07 -14.09 3.21
C TYR A 29 -6.38 -12.73 3.06
N ALA A 30 -5.07 -12.69 2.81
CA ALA A 30 -4.27 -11.48 2.73
C ALA A 30 -4.88 -10.38 1.84
N ARG A 31 -5.43 -10.72 0.66
CA ARG A 31 -6.05 -9.74 -0.27
C ARG A 31 -7.27 -8.98 0.31
N PHE A 32 -7.84 -9.41 1.43
CA PHE A 32 -8.92 -8.65 2.09
C PHE A 32 -8.43 -7.32 2.69
N SER A 33 -7.16 -7.21 3.12
CA SER A 33 -6.58 -5.92 3.55
C SER A 33 -6.57 -4.92 2.39
N VAL A 34 -6.15 -5.37 1.21
CA VAL A 34 -6.13 -4.60 -0.04
C VAL A 34 -7.53 -4.13 -0.43
N LEU A 35 -8.54 -4.99 -0.28
CA LEU A 35 -9.94 -4.63 -0.50
C LEU A 35 -10.42 -3.55 0.48
N GLY A 36 -10.06 -3.68 1.76
CA GLY A 36 -10.37 -2.68 2.79
C GLY A 36 -9.73 -1.33 2.48
N ALA A 37 -8.47 -1.33 2.06
CA ALA A 37 -7.74 -0.13 1.63
C ALA A 37 -8.40 0.54 0.41
N LEU A 38 -8.91 -0.25 -0.56
CA LEU A 38 -9.60 0.27 -1.73
C LEU A 38 -10.94 0.94 -1.35
N ILE A 39 -11.74 0.29 -0.50
CA ILE A 39 -13.01 0.86 0.00
C ILE A 39 -12.75 2.17 0.74
N ASN A 40 -11.76 2.20 1.63
CA ASN A 40 -11.38 3.40 2.35
C ASN A 40 -10.96 4.53 1.39
N SER A 41 -10.15 4.20 0.38
CA SER A 41 -9.71 5.17 -0.64
C SER A 41 -10.88 5.75 -1.43
N PHE A 42 -11.87 4.95 -1.79
CA PHE A 42 -13.09 5.42 -2.45
C PHE A 42 -13.90 6.39 -1.58
N ILE A 43 -14.00 6.11 -0.29
CA ILE A 43 -14.74 6.96 0.67
C ILE A 43 -14.04 8.31 0.83
N LEU A 44 -12.71 8.31 0.99
CA LEU A 44 -11.91 9.54 1.05
C LEU A 44 -12.03 10.35 -0.24
N PHE A 45 -12.02 9.70 -1.40
CA PHE A 45 -12.19 10.35 -2.69
C PHE A 45 -13.58 11.00 -2.83
N ALA A 46 -14.64 10.29 -2.47
CA ALA A 46 -16.00 10.83 -2.49
C ALA A 46 -16.17 12.00 -1.49
N GLY A 47 -15.62 11.86 -0.29
CA GLY A 47 -15.58 12.93 0.72
C GLY A 47 -14.86 14.18 0.21
N ALA A 48 -13.71 14.01 -0.45
CA ALA A 48 -12.96 15.11 -1.05
C ALA A 48 -13.78 15.86 -2.12
N ILE A 49 -14.48 15.14 -3.00
CA ILE A 49 -15.36 15.76 -4.00
C ILE A 49 -16.49 16.57 -3.33
N LEU A 50 -17.10 16.03 -2.28
CA LEU A 50 -18.15 16.72 -1.53
C LEU A 50 -17.63 18.00 -0.86
N ILE A 51 -16.43 17.95 -0.26
CA ILE A 51 -15.79 19.13 0.36
C ILE A 51 -15.48 20.18 -0.70
N LEU A 52 -14.87 19.81 -1.83
CA LEU A 52 -14.57 20.75 -2.92
C LEU A 52 -15.84 21.39 -3.48
N SER A 53 -16.90 20.61 -3.69
CA SER A 53 -18.20 21.10 -4.18
C SER A 53 -18.81 22.17 -3.26
N LYS A 54 -18.62 22.07 -1.94
CA LYS A 54 -19.08 23.07 -0.96
C LYS A 54 -18.12 24.24 -0.76
N SER A 55 -16.81 23.98 -0.85
CA SER A 55 -15.77 24.98 -0.52
C SER A 55 -15.50 25.94 -1.68
N ILE A 56 -15.60 25.49 -2.93
CA ILE A 56 -15.34 26.34 -4.11
C ILE A 56 -16.34 27.50 -4.20
N PRO A 57 -17.67 27.31 -4.08
CA PRO A 57 -18.62 28.42 -4.09
C PRO A 57 -18.39 29.44 -2.96
N ARG A 58 -17.92 28.99 -1.79
CA ARG A 58 -17.65 29.84 -0.63
C ARG A 58 -16.51 30.84 -0.84
N ILE A 59 -15.64 30.63 -1.83
CA ILE A 59 -14.65 31.65 -2.23
C ILE A 59 -15.35 32.88 -2.80
N PHE A 60 -16.39 32.67 -3.62
CA PHE A 60 -17.11 33.74 -4.32
C PHE A 60 -18.26 34.31 -3.49
N HIS A 61 -18.83 33.50 -2.58
CA HIS A 61 -19.87 33.89 -1.65
C HIS A 61 -19.45 33.56 -0.23
N PRO A 62 -18.66 34.43 0.43
CA PRO A 62 -18.13 34.14 1.75
C PRO A 62 -19.25 34.05 2.79
N GLU A 63 -19.32 32.91 3.45
CA GLU A 63 -20.26 32.65 4.56
C GLU A 63 -19.55 32.89 5.90
N ALA A 64 -20.30 33.26 6.93
CA ALA A 64 -19.75 33.33 8.28
C ALA A 64 -19.36 31.92 8.76
N VAL A 65 -18.12 31.78 9.20
CA VAL A 65 -17.59 30.54 9.80
C VAL A 65 -17.81 30.59 11.32
N ASP A 66 -17.74 29.45 12.00
CA ASP A 66 -17.71 29.35 13.47
C ASP A 66 -16.27 29.04 13.94
N PRO A 67 -15.46 30.07 14.25
CA PRO A 67 -14.07 29.86 14.65
C PRO A 67 -13.94 29.13 15.99
N GLN A 68 -14.94 29.23 16.88
CA GLN A 68 -14.92 28.57 18.18
C GLN A 68 -15.09 27.06 18.03
N GLY A 69 -16.03 26.63 17.17
CA GLY A 69 -16.18 25.23 16.79
C GLY A 69 -14.92 24.67 16.13
N MET A 70 -14.30 25.42 15.20
CA MET A 70 -13.05 25.03 14.54
C MET A 70 -11.90 24.85 15.53
N LEU A 71 -11.74 25.78 16.49
CA LEU A 71 -10.70 25.71 17.53
C LEU A 71 -10.85 24.43 18.37
N LEU A 72 -12.07 24.13 18.82
CA LEU A 72 -12.37 22.94 19.63
C LEU A 72 -12.04 21.65 18.87
N LEU A 73 -12.47 21.56 17.60
CA LEU A 73 -12.18 20.42 16.75
C LEU A 73 -10.67 20.27 16.50
N ALA A 74 -9.96 21.37 16.29
CA ALA A 74 -8.52 21.34 16.08
C ALA A 74 -7.75 20.86 17.31
N ILE A 75 -8.10 21.33 18.51
CA ILE A 75 -7.52 20.84 19.77
C ILE A 75 -7.77 19.34 19.93
N LEU A 76 -9.01 18.89 19.67
CA LEU A 76 -9.35 17.47 19.76
C LEU A 76 -8.58 16.63 18.73
N GLY A 77 -8.46 17.10 17.49
CA GLY A 77 -7.69 16.45 16.44
C GLY A 77 -6.20 16.34 16.76
N ILE A 78 -5.58 17.41 17.27
CA ILE A 78 -4.19 17.39 17.74
C ILE A 78 -4.02 16.42 18.91
N ALA A 79 -4.95 16.42 19.87
CA ALA A 79 -4.88 15.54 21.03
C ALA A 79 -4.98 14.06 20.63
N VAL A 80 -5.94 13.70 19.78
CA VAL A 80 -6.14 12.32 19.32
C VAL A 80 -4.93 11.82 18.51
N ASN A 81 -4.50 12.59 17.51
CA ASN A 81 -3.36 12.20 16.66
C ASN A 81 -2.03 12.25 17.42
N GLY A 82 -1.86 13.23 18.32
CA GLY A 82 -0.70 13.33 19.20
C GLY A 82 -0.59 12.14 20.15
N LEU A 83 -1.69 11.69 20.75
CA LEU A 83 -1.70 10.47 21.58
C LEU A 83 -1.35 9.22 20.78
N ALA A 84 -1.81 9.11 19.53
CA ALA A 84 -1.46 8.00 18.64
C ALA A 84 0.06 7.99 18.33
N VAL A 85 0.64 9.16 17.98
CA VAL A 85 2.08 9.32 17.76
C VAL A 85 2.88 8.95 19.02
N LEU A 86 2.47 9.42 20.20
CA LEU A 86 3.16 9.13 21.46
C LEU A 86 3.11 7.64 21.84
N ARG A 87 2.03 6.93 21.50
CA ARG A 87 1.94 5.48 21.70
C ARG A 87 2.87 4.72 20.77
N LEU A 88 2.92 5.11 19.49
CA LEU A 88 3.77 4.44 18.50
C LEU A 88 5.26 4.75 18.66
N LYS A 89 5.62 5.96 19.15
CA LYS A 89 7.02 6.31 19.48
C LYS A 89 7.65 5.44 20.58
N LYS A 90 6.86 4.73 21.38
CA LYS A 90 7.38 3.79 22.40
C LYS A 90 7.78 2.43 21.83
N GLY A 91 7.43 2.16 20.57
CA GLY A 91 7.82 0.95 19.87
C GLY A 91 9.23 1.04 19.28
N LEU A 92 9.92 -0.11 19.21
CA LEU A 92 11.32 -0.21 18.76
C LEU A 92 11.46 -0.53 17.26
N SER A 93 10.35 -0.78 16.54
CA SER A 93 10.40 -1.24 15.15
C SER A 93 10.49 -0.09 14.14
N LEU A 94 11.12 -0.36 12.98
CA LEU A 94 11.21 0.60 11.88
C LEU A 94 9.81 0.94 11.31
N ASN A 95 8.88 -0.02 11.29
CA ASN A 95 7.50 0.20 10.85
C ASN A 95 6.78 1.24 11.71
N GLU A 96 6.93 1.20 13.03
CA GLU A 96 6.32 2.18 13.93
C GLU A 96 6.87 3.60 13.68
N LYS A 97 8.14 3.74 13.30
CA LYS A 97 8.71 5.04 12.92
C LYS A 97 8.05 5.59 11.66
N VAL A 98 7.88 4.76 10.62
CA VAL A 98 7.22 5.17 9.37
C VAL A 98 5.76 5.58 9.62
N VAL A 99 5.01 4.78 10.38
CA VAL A 99 3.62 5.12 10.75
C VAL A 99 3.56 6.40 11.59
N SER A 100 4.55 6.63 12.48
CA SER A 100 4.60 7.86 13.28
C SER A 100 4.85 9.13 12.45
N TRP A 101 5.63 9.02 11.36
CA TRP A 101 5.83 10.14 10.43
C TRP A 101 4.55 10.48 9.70
N HIS A 102 3.78 9.47 9.29
CA HIS A 102 2.49 9.70 8.65
C HIS A 102 1.50 10.39 9.60
N LEU A 103 1.39 9.93 10.85
CA LEU A 103 0.52 10.58 11.84
C LEU A 103 0.98 11.99 12.23
N LEU A 104 2.28 12.30 12.10
CA LEU A 104 2.78 13.66 12.27
C LEU A 104 2.26 14.61 11.18
N GLU A 105 2.10 14.14 9.93
CA GLU A 105 1.49 14.92 8.86
C GLU A 105 0.05 15.34 9.23
N ASP A 106 -0.73 14.45 9.81
CA ASP A 106 -2.08 14.74 10.30
C ASP A 106 -2.06 15.81 11.40
N VAL A 107 -1.13 15.70 12.36
CA VAL A 107 -0.96 16.71 13.41
C VAL A 107 -0.66 18.09 12.81
N PHE A 108 0.21 18.17 11.79
CA PHE A 108 0.47 19.44 11.09
C PHE A 108 -0.79 20.00 10.44
N GLY A 109 -1.61 19.17 9.80
CA GLY A 109 -2.91 19.57 9.25
C GLY A 109 -3.81 20.20 10.32
N TRP A 110 -3.94 19.57 11.48
CA TRP A 110 -4.73 20.12 12.58
C TRP A 110 -4.14 21.38 13.21
N VAL A 111 -2.81 21.53 13.24
CA VAL A 111 -2.15 22.77 13.67
C VAL A 111 -2.46 23.93 12.73
N VAL A 112 -2.50 23.69 11.41
CA VAL A 112 -2.90 24.72 10.43
C VAL A 112 -4.35 25.17 10.68
N ILE A 113 -5.27 24.25 10.95
CA ILE A 113 -6.67 24.57 11.29
C ILE A 113 -6.74 25.34 12.62
N LEU A 114 -5.96 24.95 13.63
CA LEU A 114 -5.89 25.63 14.92
C LEU A 114 -5.48 27.10 14.75
N ILE A 115 -4.36 27.36 14.07
CA ILE A 115 -3.85 28.70 13.82
C ILE A 115 -4.90 29.53 13.06
N THR A 116 -5.52 28.93 12.04
CA THR A 116 -6.57 29.57 11.26
C THR A 116 -7.77 29.98 12.11
N SER A 117 -8.24 29.08 12.98
CA SER A 117 -9.36 29.37 13.87
C SER A 117 -9.06 30.54 14.81
N ILE A 118 -7.85 30.60 15.37
CA ILE A 118 -7.41 31.71 16.23
C ILE A 118 -7.38 33.01 15.43
N VAL A 119 -6.82 33.02 14.21
CA VAL A 119 -6.80 34.21 13.36
C VAL A 119 -8.23 34.70 13.05
N LEU A 120 -9.14 33.79 12.70
CA LEU A 120 -10.52 34.12 12.37
C LEU A 120 -11.35 34.64 13.56
N MET A 121 -10.92 34.38 14.81
CA MET A 121 -11.55 34.98 15.99
C MET A 121 -11.27 36.49 16.11
N TYR A 122 -10.11 36.94 15.61
CA TYR A 122 -9.69 38.35 15.69
C TYR A 122 -9.82 39.08 14.36
N VAL A 123 -9.83 38.36 13.24
CA VAL A 123 -9.76 38.91 11.89
C VAL A 123 -10.90 38.33 11.04
N ASN A 124 -11.81 39.19 10.58
CA ASN A 124 -12.97 38.78 9.77
C ASN A 124 -12.60 38.61 8.28
N ILE A 125 -11.87 37.53 7.95
CA ILE A 125 -11.56 37.14 6.56
C ILE A 125 -12.14 35.73 6.31
N PRO A 126 -13.46 35.62 6.06
CA PRO A 126 -14.15 34.33 5.93
C PRO A 126 -13.67 33.47 4.76
N VAL A 127 -12.96 34.07 3.78
CA VAL A 127 -12.40 33.37 2.61
C VAL A 127 -11.19 32.47 2.95
N ILE A 128 -10.54 32.67 4.10
CA ILE A 128 -9.39 31.84 4.50
C ILE A 128 -9.82 30.36 4.70
N ASP A 129 -10.98 30.13 5.31
CA ASP A 129 -11.51 28.78 5.56
C ASP A 129 -11.72 27.95 4.28
N PRO A 130 -12.45 28.43 3.25
CA PRO A 130 -12.61 27.67 2.00
C PRO A 130 -11.29 27.51 1.24
N ILE A 131 -10.37 28.48 1.26
CA ILE A 131 -9.05 28.34 0.65
C ILE A 131 -8.27 27.19 1.29
N LEU A 132 -8.19 27.16 2.62
CA LEU A 132 -7.48 26.11 3.34
C LEU A 132 -8.17 24.76 3.20
N SER A 133 -9.49 24.72 3.23
CA SER A 133 -10.27 23.50 2.99
C SER A 133 -9.97 22.92 1.61
N ILE A 134 -9.91 23.75 0.56
CA ILE A 134 -9.53 23.32 -0.79
C ILE A 134 -8.08 22.84 -0.83
N ALA A 135 -7.15 23.60 -0.26
CA ALA A 135 -5.73 23.23 -0.26
C ALA A 135 -5.48 21.88 0.43
N LEU A 136 -6.05 21.69 1.62
CA LEU A 136 -5.95 20.43 2.37
C LEU A 136 -6.65 19.29 1.62
N THR A 137 -7.81 19.55 1.03
CA THR A 137 -8.54 18.52 0.27
C THR A 137 -7.78 18.09 -0.97
N LEU A 138 -7.14 19.00 -1.71
CA LEU A 138 -6.30 18.67 -2.85
C LEU A 138 -5.06 17.86 -2.44
N TYR A 139 -4.46 18.18 -1.30
CA TYR A 139 -3.37 17.38 -0.72
C TYR A 139 -3.81 15.95 -0.41
N VAL A 140 -4.95 15.79 0.29
CA VAL A 140 -5.53 14.47 0.57
C VAL A 140 -5.85 13.71 -0.72
N LEU A 141 -6.46 14.39 -1.70
CA LEU A 141 -6.84 13.79 -2.98
C LEU A 141 -5.61 13.27 -3.76
N PHE A 142 -4.52 14.03 -3.79
CA PHE A 142 -3.26 13.61 -4.40
C PHE A 142 -2.73 12.31 -3.76
N ASN A 143 -2.72 12.24 -2.44
CA ASN A 143 -2.28 11.05 -1.71
C ASN A 143 -3.20 9.85 -1.94
N VAL A 144 -4.52 10.06 -1.96
CA VAL A 144 -5.50 9.00 -2.28
C VAL A 144 -5.25 8.44 -3.69
N ILE A 145 -5.05 9.29 -4.69
CA ILE A 145 -4.78 8.83 -6.06
C ILE A 145 -3.48 8.02 -6.13
N LYS A 146 -2.42 8.46 -5.45
CA LYS A 146 -1.16 7.72 -5.36
C LYS A 146 -1.37 6.34 -4.73
N ASN A 147 -2.11 6.27 -3.61
CA ASN A 147 -2.38 5.03 -2.91
C ASN A 147 -3.24 4.06 -3.73
N VAL A 148 -4.29 4.56 -4.40
CA VAL A 148 -5.15 3.75 -5.28
C VAL A 148 -4.33 3.10 -6.39
N LYS A 149 -3.36 3.80 -6.98
CA LYS A 149 -2.49 3.19 -8.01
C LYS A 149 -1.70 2.00 -7.47
N SER A 150 -1.17 2.11 -6.26
CA SER A 150 -0.43 1.02 -5.61
C SER A 150 -1.35 -0.16 -5.28
N ILE A 151 -2.54 0.11 -4.73
CA ILE A 151 -3.57 -0.90 -4.44
C ILE A 151 -4.00 -1.64 -5.71
N LEU A 152 -4.25 -0.89 -6.79
CA LEU A 152 -4.63 -1.47 -8.09
C LEU A 152 -3.50 -2.31 -8.67
N SER A 153 -2.23 -1.90 -8.52
CA SER A 153 -1.07 -2.71 -8.93
C SER A 153 -1.10 -4.09 -8.25
N VAL A 154 -1.33 -4.14 -6.93
CA VAL A 154 -1.44 -5.41 -6.19
C VAL A 154 -2.62 -6.26 -6.67
N LEU A 155 -3.80 -5.65 -6.87
CA LEU A 155 -4.99 -6.37 -7.34
C LEU A 155 -4.86 -6.92 -8.77
N LEU A 156 -4.11 -6.20 -9.62
CA LEU A 156 -3.82 -6.58 -11.00
C LEU A 156 -2.56 -7.45 -11.12
N GLU A 157 -2.03 -7.94 -10.00
CA GLU A 157 -0.86 -8.83 -9.95
C GLU A 157 0.40 -8.21 -10.55
N GLY A 158 0.51 -6.88 -10.43
CA GLY A 158 1.69 -6.12 -10.83
C GLY A 158 2.93 -6.47 -10.01
N VAL A 159 4.09 -6.26 -10.63
CA VAL A 159 5.39 -6.43 -9.98
C VAL A 159 5.52 -5.43 -8.82
N PRO A 160 5.93 -5.86 -7.62
CA PRO A 160 6.13 -4.96 -6.48
C PRO A 160 7.20 -3.90 -6.77
N ASP A 161 6.96 -2.66 -6.36
CA ASP A 161 7.84 -1.50 -6.66
C ASP A 161 9.29 -1.66 -6.14
N ASN A 162 9.50 -2.53 -5.15
CA ASN A 162 10.80 -2.80 -4.54
C ASN A 162 11.57 -3.97 -5.18
N ILE A 163 11.02 -4.61 -6.22
CA ILE A 163 11.64 -5.76 -6.90
C ILE A 163 11.89 -5.43 -8.37
N SER A 164 13.13 -5.65 -8.82
CA SER A 164 13.45 -5.70 -10.25
C SER A 164 13.40 -7.15 -10.73
N VAL A 165 12.55 -7.42 -11.73
CA VAL A 165 12.47 -8.74 -12.36
C VAL A 165 13.83 -9.11 -12.97
N GLN A 166 14.49 -8.18 -13.65
CA GLN A 166 15.79 -8.42 -14.29
C GLN A 166 16.91 -8.74 -13.30
N ASP A 167 16.91 -8.11 -12.12
CA ASP A 167 17.87 -8.42 -11.06
C ASP A 167 17.64 -9.83 -10.49
N ILE A 168 16.38 -10.20 -10.26
CA ILE A 168 16.03 -11.57 -9.83
C ILE A 168 16.42 -12.59 -10.88
N GLU A 169 16.08 -12.33 -12.15
CA GLU A 169 16.43 -13.16 -13.29
C GLU A 169 17.95 -13.38 -13.37
N SER A 170 18.72 -12.30 -13.38
CA SER A 170 20.18 -12.34 -13.40
C SER A 170 20.77 -13.15 -12.23
N LYS A 171 20.21 -12.99 -11.03
CA LYS A 171 20.63 -13.75 -9.85
C LYS A 171 20.33 -15.25 -9.98
N ILE A 172 19.18 -15.64 -10.53
CA ILE A 172 18.86 -17.05 -10.76
C ILE A 172 19.81 -17.63 -11.82
N THR A 173 20.01 -16.95 -12.94
CA THR A 173 20.92 -17.39 -14.02
C THR A 173 22.37 -17.50 -13.54
N SER A 174 22.79 -16.74 -12.53
CA SER A 174 24.13 -16.85 -11.94
C SER A 174 24.37 -18.13 -11.13
N VAL A 175 23.31 -18.90 -10.82
CA VAL A 175 23.43 -20.15 -10.09
C VAL A 175 23.97 -21.25 -11.02
N PRO A 176 25.10 -21.90 -10.68
CA PRO A 176 25.67 -22.96 -11.51
C PRO A 176 24.67 -24.08 -11.76
N GLY A 177 24.49 -24.45 -13.04
CA GLY A 177 23.53 -25.47 -13.47
C GLY A 177 22.24 -24.90 -14.06
N VAL A 178 21.96 -23.61 -13.88
CA VAL A 178 20.91 -22.90 -14.64
C VAL A 178 21.49 -22.48 -15.98
N MET A 179 20.89 -22.91 -17.08
CA MET A 179 21.30 -22.52 -18.44
C MET A 179 20.55 -21.28 -18.92
N ALA A 180 19.25 -21.26 -18.68
CA ALA A 180 18.37 -20.15 -18.99
C ALA A 180 17.19 -20.12 -18.02
N ILE A 181 16.43 -19.02 -18.05
CA ILE A 181 15.18 -18.87 -17.33
C ILE A 181 14.19 -18.17 -18.25
N HIS A 182 12.92 -18.48 -18.07
CA HIS A 182 11.84 -17.81 -18.77
C HIS A 182 10.57 -17.87 -17.94
N HIS A 183 9.54 -17.16 -18.42
CA HIS A 183 8.21 -17.16 -17.83
C HIS A 183 8.24 -16.79 -16.33
N THR A 184 9.11 -15.84 -15.97
CA THR A 184 9.24 -15.33 -14.60
C THR A 184 8.12 -14.34 -14.32
N HIS A 185 7.24 -14.71 -13.38
CA HIS A 185 6.15 -13.89 -12.89
C HIS A 185 6.38 -13.58 -11.41
N ILE A 186 6.29 -12.31 -11.04
CA ILE A 186 6.45 -11.85 -9.66
C ILE A 186 5.28 -10.96 -9.31
N TRP A 187 4.60 -11.26 -8.21
CA TRP A 187 3.47 -10.48 -7.71
C TRP A 187 3.46 -10.45 -6.18
N SER A 188 2.56 -9.64 -5.60
CA SER A 188 2.33 -9.59 -4.15
C SER A 188 0.89 -9.94 -3.79
N LEU A 189 0.67 -10.51 -2.61
CA LEU A 189 -0.68 -10.69 -2.08
C LEU A 189 -1.24 -9.43 -1.42
N GLU A 190 -0.39 -8.68 -0.72
CA GLU A 190 -0.81 -7.53 0.11
C GLU A 190 0.22 -6.39 0.13
N GLY A 191 1.25 -6.45 -0.71
CA GLY A 191 2.38 -5.50 -0.76
C GLY A 191 3.63 -5.98 -0.02
N GLU A 192 3.49 -6.89 0.95
CA GLU A 192 4.60 -7.39 1.78
C GLU A 192 5.04 -8.82 1.40
N LYS A 193 4.07 -9.72 1.17
CA LYS A 193 4.35 -11.12 0.83
C LYS A 193 4.42 -11.27 -0.68
N ASN A 194 5.64 -11.30 -1.19
CA ASN A 194 5.91 -11.47 -2.61
C ASN A 194 5.99 -12.96 -3.00
N LEU A 195 5.48 -13.27 -4.18
CA LEU A 195 5.42 -14.61 -4.74
C LEU A 195 6.11 -14.59 -6.09
N LEU A 196 6.71 -15.72 -6.45
CA LEU A 196 7.38 -15.90 -7.73
C LEU A 196 7.00 -17.25 -8.33
N SER A 197 6.71 -17.26 -9.62
CA SER A 197 6.65 -18.45 -10.45
C SER A 197 7.63 -18.28 -11.61
N THR A 198 8.47 -19.27 -11.88
CA THR A 198 9.43 -19.21 -12.98
C THR A 198 9.77 -20.59 -13.50
N HIS A 199 10.22 -20.63 -14.74
CA HIS A 199 10.81 -21.82 -15.36
C HIS A 199 12.32 -21.65 -15.36
N ILE A 200 13.03 -22.74 -15.11
CA ILE A 200 14.49 -22.82 -15.24
C ILE A 200 14.83 -23.90 -16.25
N VAL A 201 15.74 -23.59 -17.17
CA VAL A 201 16.27 -24.53 -18.14
C VAL A 201 17.55 -25.14 -17.59
N ILE A 202 17.61 -26.47 -17.59
CA ILE A 202 18.72 -27.27 -17.08
C ILE A 202 19.24 -28.24 -18.14
N SER A 203 20.45 -28.75 -17.95
CA SER A 203 21.05 -29.72 -18.87
C SER A 203 20.30 -31.05 -18.83
N GLU A 204 20.13 -31.69 -19.99
CA GLU A 204 19.69 -33.09 -20.16
C GLU A 204 20.50 -34.10 -19.32
N LYS A 205 21.73 -33.75 -18.97
CA LYS A 205 22.63 -34.60 -18.18
C LYS A 205 22.44 -34.44 -16.68
N ALA A 206 21.62 -33.48 -16.24
CA ALA A 206 21.41 -33.20 -14.83
C ALA A 206 20.70 -34.38 -14.15
N ASP A 207 21.29 -34.89 -13.07
CA ASP A 207 20.66 -35.96 -12.31
C ASP A 207 19.58 -35.44 -11.34
N HIS A 208 18.79 -36.36 -10.79
CA HIS A 208 17.71 -36.02 -9.87
C HIS A 208 18.21 -35.30 -8.59
N GLN A 209 19.41 -35.63 -8.09
CA GLN A 209 19.96 -34.99 -6.90
C GLN A 209 20.45 -33.57 -7.20
N GLU A 210 21.07 -33.36 -8.37
CA GLU A 210 21.48 -32.06 -8.87
C GLU A 210 20.29 -31.11 -9.01
N ILE A 211 19.18 -31.59 -9.58
CA ILE A 211 17.94 -30.81 -9.73
C ILE A 211 17.36 -30.39 -8.36
N ILE A 212 17.35 -31.30 -7.38
CA ILE A 212 16.90 -30.98 -6.02
C ILE A 212 17.79 -29.93 -5.37
N LEU A 213 19.11 -30.10 -5.48
CA LEU A 213 20.08 -29.18 -4.90
C LEU A 213 19.97 -27.79 -5.53
N LEU A 214 19.84 -27.72 -6.85
CA LEU A 214 19.66 -26.49 -7.62
C LEU A 214 18.40 -25.74 -7.17
N LYS A 215 17.24 -26.42 -7.15
CA LYS A 215 15.98 -25.81 -6.66
C LYS A 215 16.10 -25.32 -5.23
N ARG A 216 16.82 -26.03 -4.35
CA ARG A 216 17.05 -25.60 -2.97
C ARG A 216 17.91 -24.32 -2.90
N GLN A 217 18.96 -24.24 -3.71
CA GLN A 217 19.82 -23.06 -3.78
C GLN A 217 19.05 -21.83 -4.31
N ILE A 218 18.29 -21.99 -5.39
CA ILE A 218 17.48 -20.92 -5.98
C ILE A 218 16.43 -20.44 -4.98
N ARG A 219 15.69 -21.35 -4.31
CA ARG A 219 14.72 -20.96 -3.26
C ARG A 219 15.37 -20.17 -2.13
N ALA A 220 16.53 -20.61 -1.65
CA ALA A 220 17.26 -19.90 -0.59
C ALA A 220 17.72 -18.51 -1.03
N LEU A 221 18.16 -18.37 -2.28
CA LEU A 221 18.50 -17.08 -2.89
C LEU A 221 17.27 -16.17 -2.95
N LEU A 222 16.14 -16.66 -3.44
CA LEU A 222 14.92 -15.86 -3.60
C LEU A 222 14.33 -15.42 -2.25
N MET A 223 14.34 -16.29 -1.24
CA MET A 223 13.91 -15.92 0.12
C MET A 223 14.75 -14.79 0.71
N ARG A 224 16.07 -14.75 0.45
CA ARG A 224 16.94 -13.66 0.90
C ARG A 224 16.68 -12.34 0.16
N ASN A 225 16.07 -12.40 -1.03
CA ASN A 225 15.68 -11.24 -1.83
C ASN A 225 14.21 -10.85 -1.64
N GLY A 226 13.57 -11.32 -0.56
CA GLY A 226 12.21 -10.87 -0.19
C GLY A 226 11.08 -11.61 -0.91
N ILE A 227 11.33 -12.76 -1.53
CA ILE A 227 10.28 -13.62 -2.09
C ILE A 227 9.87 -14.67 -1.05
N ALA A 228 8.62 -14.61 -0.59
CA ALA A 228 8.10 -15.47 0.47
C ALA A 228 7.63 -16.85 -0.02
N HIS A 229 7.16 -16.94 -1.27
CA HIS A 229 6.70 -18.20 -1.86
C HIS A 229 7.22 -18.33 -3.29
N VAL A 230 7.73 -19.51 -3.63
CA VAL A 230 8.42 -19.76 -4.91
C VAL A 230 7.94 -21.08 -5.52
N THR A 231 7.43 -20.98 -6.74
CA THR A 231 7.21 -22.11 -7.64
C THR A 231 8.30 -22.10 -8.71
N ILE A 232 8.98 -23.24 -8.89
CA ILE A 232 10.03 -23.42 -9.90
C ILE A 232 9.66 -24.63 -10.73
N GLU A 233 9.39 -24.40 -12.01
CA GLU A 233 9.28 -25.43 -13.04
C GLU A 233 10.67 -25.69 -13.64
N THR A 234 10.94 -26.94 -14.01
CA THR A 234 12.25 -27.35 -14.52
C THR A 234 12.06 -27.94 -15.89
N ASP A 235 12.63 -27.26 -16.89
CA ASP A 235 12.57 -27.65 -18.29
C ASP A 235 13.97 -28.13 -18.72
N PHE A 236 14.03 -29.18 -19.53
CA PHE A 236 15.29 -29.61 -20.13
C PHE A 236 15.57 -28.87 -21.45
N GLU A 237 16.84 -28.83 -21.87
CA GLU A 237 17.27 -28.13 -23.09
C GLU A 237 16.50 -28.58 -24.36
N SER A 238 16.09 -29.85 -24.45
CA SER A 238 15.32 -30.36 -25.58
C SER A 238 13.81 -30.25 -25.41
N GLU A 239 13.33 -29.86 -24.23
CA GLU A 239 11.90 -29.69 -23.96
C GLU A 239 11.43 -28.33 -24.46
N ASP A 240 10.36 -28.35 -25.27
CA ASP A 240 9.61 -27.15 -25.57
C ASP A 240 8.69 -26.84 -24.39
N CYS A 241 8.75 -25.60 -23.89
CA CYS A 241 7.92 -25.11 -22.80
C CYS A 241 6.41 -25.20 -23.12
N GLY A 242 6.04 -25.41 -24.39
CA GLY A 242 4.66 -25.71 -24.82
C GLY A 242 3.69 -24.52 -24.63
N SER A 243 4.17 -23.41 -24.08
CA SER A 243 3.48 -22.15 -23.98
C SER A 243 3.84 -21.25 -25.15
N ARG A 244 2.81 -20.82 -25.90
CA ARG A 244 2.96 -19.82 -26.99
C ARG A 244 3.54 -18.48 -26.51
N SER A 245 3.56 -18.21 -25.21
CA SER A 245 4.16 -17.00 -24.63
C SER A 245 5.68 -17.11 -24.41
N CYS A 246 6.27 -18.27 -24.67
CA CYS A 246 7.70 -18.55 -24.53
C CYS A 246 8.43 -18.75 -25.88
N GLU A 247 7.72 -18.63 -27.01
CA GLU A 247 8.28 -18.58 -28.37
C GLU A 247 8.77 -17.17 -28.76
#